data_AF-A0A9W8YW42-F1
#
_entry.id   AF-A0A9W8YW42-F1
#
_cell.length_a   1.000
_cell.length_b   1.000
_cell.length_c   1.000
_cell.angle_alpha   90.00
_cell.angle_beta   90.00
_cell.angle_gamma   90.00
#
_symmetry.space_group_name_H-M   'P 1'
#
loop_
_entity.id
_entity.type
_entity.pdbx_description
1 polymer ?
#
loop_
_entity_poly.entity_id
_entity_poly.type
_entity_poly.pdbx_seq_one_letter_code
_entity_poly.pdbx_strand_id
1 'polypeptide(L)'
;MIWLAALGGAGPISSTGSAIATVSLGGYSWNLWYGLNGSTKVYSFVASSEITSFDADIMDFYDYLISYEGVSSSSCLITFEAGTEPFTGTSAVLSSNYYAVLS
;
A
#
# COMPACT_ATOMS: atom_id res chain seq x y z
N MET A 1 0.54 -1.00 3.52
CA MET A 1 1.37 -0.83 2.31
C MET A 1 0.56 -0.10 1.24
N ILE A 2 1.21 0.71 0.42
CA ILE A 2 0.61 1.40 -0.72
C ILE A 2 1.40 0.96 -1.95
N TRP A 3 0.79 0.12 -2.79
CA TRP A 3 1.44 -0.51 -3.94
C TRP A 3 1.08 0.27 -5.19
N LEU A 4 2.03 1.05 -5.69
CA LEU A 4 1.88 1.82 -6.93
C LEU A 4 1.83 0.93 -8.18
N ALA A 5 2.40 -0.27 -8.10
CA ALA A 5 2.41 -1.25 -9.17
C ALA A 5 2.35 -2.68 -8.60
N ALA A 6 1.70 -3.58 -9.35
CA ALA A 6 1.68 -5.02 -9.10
C ALA A 6 2.02 -5.73 -10.41
N LEU A 7 3.32 -5.99 -10.62
CA LEU A 7 3.84 -6.50 -11.88
C LEU A 7 3.97 -8.04 -11.85
N GLY A 8 3.77 -8.69 -12.99
CA GLY A 8 4.07 -10.11 -13.15
C GLY A 8 3.22 -11.06 -12.29
N GLY A 9 2.04 -10.62 -11.84
CA GLY A 9 1.18 -11.42 -10.96
C GLY A 9 1.52 -11.33 -9.48
N ALA A 10 2.40 -10.40 -9.07
CA ALA A 10 2.62 -10.08 -7.66
C ALA A 10 1.29 -9.73 -6.98
N GLY A 11 1.08 -10.26 -5.78
CA GLY A 11 -0.16 -10.06 -5.02
C GLY A 11 0.12 -9.73 -3.55
N PRO A 12 -0.75 -8.93 -2.90
CA PRO A 12 -0.61 -8.60 -1.49
C PRO A 12 -0.99 -9.77 -0.59
N ILE A 13 -0.62 -9.68 0.69
CA ILE A 13 -1.19 -10.54 1.74
C ILE A 13 -2.71 -10.36 1.76
N SER A 14 -3.44 -11.48 1.72
CA SER A 14 -4.90 -11.50 1.78
C SER A 14 -5.40 -12.72 2.52
N SER A 15 -6.36 -12.54 3.43
CA SER A 15 -7.05 -13.64 4.10
C SER A 15 -8.09 -14.33 3.23
N THR A 16 -8.64 -13.64 2.23
CA THR A 16 -9.75 -14.13 1.39
C THR A 16 -9.35 -14.40 -0.05
N GLY A 17 -8.18 -13.90 -0.48
CA GLY A 17 -7.80 -13.88 -1.90
C GLY A 17 -8.59 -12.86 -2.72
N SER A 18 -9.27 -11.90 -2.08
CA SER A 18 -10.01 -10.83 -2.76
C SER A 18 -9.86 -9.50 -2.03
N ALA A 19 -10.05 -8.40 -2.76
CA ALA A 19 -10.12 -7.08 -2.15
C ALA A 19 -11.32 -6.99 -1.19
N ILE A 20 -11.13 -6.34 -0.06
CA ILE A 20 -12.18 -6.08 0.94
C ILE A 20 -12.94 -4.79 0.65
N ALA A 21 -12.33 -3.87 -0.11
CA ALA A 21 -12.95 -2.63 -0.57
C ALA A 21 -12.25 -2.12 -1.85
N THR A 22 -12.94 -1.25 -2.58
CA THR A 22 -12.35 -0.39 -3.61
C THR A 22 -12.54 1.06 -3.16
N VAL A 23 -11.46 1.83 -3.11
CA VAL A 23 -11.43 3.16 -2.50
C VAL A 23 -10.72 4.16 -3.40
N SER A 24 -11.06 5.45 -3.26
CA SER A 24 -10.39 6.54 -3.96
C SER A 24 -9.74 7.47 -2.94
N LEU A 25 -8.41 7.55 -2.96
CA LEU A 25 -7.59 8.31 -2.01
C LEU A 25 -6.43 8.97 -2.76
N GLY A 26 -6.10 10.23 -2.43
CA GLY A 26 -5.02 10.98 -3.09
C GLY A 26 -5.19 11.15 -4.60
N GLY A 27 -6.41 11.05 -5.14
CA GLY A 27 -6.67 11.12 -6.58
C GLY A 27 -6.47 9.81 -7.36
N TYR A 28 -6.19 8.70 -6.67
CA TYR A 28 -5.99 7.38 -7.27
C TYR A 28 -7.03 6.37 -6.78
N SER A 29 -7.30 5.36 -7.61
CA SER A 29 -8.18 4.22 -7.28
C SER A 29 -7.37 3.04 -6.76
N TRP A 30 -7.80 2.48 -5.64
CA TRP A 30 -7.12 1.40 -4.93
C TRP A 30 -8.09 0.26 -4.65
N ASN A 31 -7.60 -0.97 -4.81
CA ASN A 31 -8.19 -2.14 -4.21
C ASN A 31 -7.52 -2.36 -2.85
N LEU A 32 -8.29 -2.31 -1.76
CA LEU A 32 -7.81 -2.56 -0.42
C LEU A 32 -7.85 -4.05 -0.12
N TRP A 33 -6.73 -4.59 0.33
CA TRP A 33 -6.55 -5.97 0.73
C TRP A 33 -6.17 -6.04 2.20
N TYR A 34 -6.55 -7.13 2.85
CA TYR A 34 -6.26 -7.36 4.25
C TYR A 34 -5.87 -8.82 4.51
N GLY A 35 -4.85 -9.01 5.34
CA GLY A 35 -4.57 -10.30 5.97
C GLY A 35 -3.58 -10.19 7.12
N LEU A 36 -3.21 -11.34 7.67
CA LEU A 36 -2.26 -11.44 8.79
C LEU A 36 -0.89 -11.92 8.28
N ASN A 37 0.18 -11.26 8.74
CA ASN A 37 1.54 -11.77 8.67
C ASN A 37 2.06 -12.03 10.08
N GLY A 38 2.01 -13.29 10.52
CA GLY A 38 2.15 -13.61 11.94
C GLY A 38 1.05 -12.93 12.76
N SER A 39 1.45 -12.16 13.78
CA SER A 39 0.51 -11.39 14.63
C SER A 39 0.22 -9.98 14.10
N THR A 40 0.79 -9.60 12.96
CA THR A 40 0.65 -8.25 12.39
C THR A 40 -0.49 -8.21 11.39
N LYS A 41 -1.42 -7.27 11.57
CA LYS A 41 -2.43 -6.91 10.56
C LYS A 41 -1.76 -6.15 9.42
N VAL A 42 -1.92 -6.64 8.19
CA VAL A 42 -1.38 -5.99 6.99
C VAL A 42 -2.55 -5.55 6.12
N TYR A 43 -2.63 -4.23 5.92
CA TYR A 43 -3.50 -3.61 4.93
C TYR A 43 -2.67 -3.18 3.73
N SER A 44 -3.08 -3.58 2.53
CA SER A 44 -2.38 -3.25 1.28
C SER A 44 -3.35 -2.57 0.32
N PHE A 45 -3.11 -1.30 0.03
CA PHE A 45 -3.78 -0.55 -1.02
C PHE A 45 -3.05 -0.82 -2.33
N VAL A 46 -3.65 -1.58 -3.25
CA VAL A 46 -3.06 -1.89 -4.55
C VAL A 46 -3.74 -1.06 -5.62
N ALA A 47 -2.96 -0.25 -6.34
CA ALA A 47 -3.49 0.62 -7.38
C ALA A 47 -4.23 -0.19 -8.45
N SER A 48 -5.38 0.30 -8.92
CA SER A 48 -6.16 -0.35 -9.98
C SER A 48 -5.44 -0.37 -11.33
N SER A 49 -4.46 0.51 -11.52
CA SER A 49 -3.53 0.57 -12.65
C SER A 49 -2.17 1.03 -12.17
N GLU A 50 -1.09 0.67 -12.88
CA GLU A 50 0.27 1.11 -12.54
C GLU A 50 0.39 2.64 -12.47
N ILE A 51 1.01 3.13 -11.40
CA ILE A 51 1.29 4.54 -11.14
C ILE A 51 2.81 4.74 -11.15
N THR A 52 3.32 5.47 -12.16
CA THR A 52 4.76 5.77 -12.30
C THR A 52 5.14 7.14 -11.74
N SER A 53 4.16 7.99 -11.44
CA SER A 53 4.33 9.27 -10.76
C SER A 53 3.20 9.44 -9.75
N PHE A 54 3.60 9.49 -8.48
CA PHE A 54 2.69 9.49 -7.33
C PHE A 54 2.99 10.70 -6.44
N ASP A 55 1.95 11.46 -6.13
CA ASP A 55 1.98 12.60 -5.22
C ASP A 55 0.66 12.60 -4.43
N ALA A 56 0.74 12.37 -3.12
CA ALA A 56 -0.42 12.32 -2.24
C ALA A 56 -0.01 12.54 -0.78
N ASP A 57 -0.99 12.93 0.04
CA ASP A 57 -0.87 12.85 1.49
C ASP A 57 -1.08 11.40 1.94
N ILE A 58 -0.09 10.85 2.65
CA ILE A 58 -0.16 9.48 3.17
C ILE A 58 -1.15 9.37 4.33
N MET A 59 -1.43 10.46 5.03
CA MET A 59 -2.40 10.47 6.13
C MET A 59 -3.80 10.09 5.67
N ASP A 60 -4.17 10.40 4.42
CA ASP A 60 -5.45 9.97 3.82
C ASP A 60 -5.67 8.45 3.94
N PHE A 61 -4.61 7.66 3.78
CA PHE A 61 -4.67 6.20 3.88
C PHE A 61 -4.81 5.74 5.33
N TYR A 62 -4.10 6.39 6.26
CA TYR A 62 -4.18 6.04 7.67
C TYR A 62 -5.53 6.42 8.28
N ASP A 63 -6.06 7.60 7.93
CA ASP A 63 -7.37 8.08 8.37
C ASP A 63 -8.50 7.20 7.83
N TYR A 64 -8.36 6.68 6.62
CA TYR A 64 -9.27 5.66 6.09
C TYR A 64 -9.27 4.41 6.99
N LEU A 65 -8.10 3.88 7.35
CA LEU A 65 -8.01 2.68 8.18
C LEU A 65 -8.58 2.89 9.59
N ILE A 66 -8.43 4.09 10.17
CA ILE A 66 -9.07 4.44 11.43
C ILE A 66 -10.60 4.42 11.27
N SER A 67 -11.09 5.07 10.22
CA SER A 67 -12.52 5.29 10.02
C SER A 67 -13.28 4.00 9.68
N TYR A 68 -12.66 3.09 8.92
CA TYR A 68 -13.35 1.95 8.31
C TYR A 68 -12.83 0.59 8.75
N GLU A 69 -11.56 0.49 9.16
CA GLU A 69 -10.90 -0.81 9.43
C GLU A 69 -10.57 -1.03 10.91
N GLY A 70 -10.96 -0.09 11.78
CA GLY A 70 -10.80 -0.19 13.23
C GLY A 70 -9.36 -0.10 13.70
N VAL A 71 -8.48 0.55 12.92
CA VAL A 71 -7.14 0.92 13.39
C VAL A 71 -7.27 1.99 14.46
N SER A 72 -6.54 1.85 15.56
CA SER A 72 -6.61 2.84 16.64
C SER A 72 -6.02 4.18 16.20
N SER A 73 -6.73 5.27 16.46
CA SER A 73 -6.23 6.64 16.28
C SER A 73 -5.12 7.01 17.27
N SER A 74 -4.87 6.18 18.28
CA SER A 74 -3.77 6.34 19.24
C SER A 74 -2.47 5.67 18.81
N SER A 75 -2.44 5.04 17.63
CA SER A 75 -1.22 4.44 17.10
C SER A 75 -0.31 5.53 16.50
N CYS A 76 1.00 5.29 16.54
CA CYS A 76 1.98 6.22 15.97
C CYS A 76 2.66 5.59 14.76
N LEU A 77 3.01 6.42 13.78
CA LEU A 77 3.91 6.03 12.70
C LEU A 77 5.32 5.80 13.26
N ILE A 78 5.84 4.59 13.10
CA ILE A 78 7.19 4.23 13.57
C ILE A 78 8.20 4.07 12.43
N THR A 79 7.71 3.74 11.24
CA THR A 79 8.54 3.43 10.07
C THR A 79 7.85 3.93 8.82
N PHE A 80 8.62 4.56 7.93
CA PHE A 80 8.16 4.99 6.62
C PHE A 80 9.20 4.62 5.56
N GLU A 81 8.83 3.72 4.65
CA GLU A 81 9.73 3.09 3.68
C GLU A 81 9.09 3.10 2.29
N ALA A 82 9.93 3.24 1.26
CA ALA A 82 9.54 3.11 -0.14
C ALA A 82 10.57 2.25 -0.87
N GLY A 83 10.09 1.29 -1.67
CA GLY A 83 10.96 0.31 -2.32
C GLY A 83 10.19 -0.65 -3.23
N THR A 84 10.80 -1.80 -3.51
CA THR A 84 10.23 -2.88 -4.33
C THR A 84 10.45 -4.24 -3.67
N GLU A 85 9.50 -5.15 -3.84
CA GLU A 85 9.57 -6.54 -3.39
C GLU A 85 9.60 -7.49 -4.61
N PRO A 86 10.78 -7.83 -5.15
CA PRO A 86 10.87 -8.72 -6.30
C PRO A 86 10.65 -10.19 -5.90
N PHE A 87 9.87 -10.92 -6.69
CA PHE A 87 9.67 -12.37 -6.51
C PHE A 87 10.54 -13.18 -7.47
N THR A 88 10.44 -12.91 -8.76
CA THR A 88 11.22 -13.54 -9.83
C THR A 88 11.52 -12.54 -10.94
N GLY A 89 12.61 -12.75 -11.68
CA GLY A 89 13.00 -11.88 -12.80
C GLY A 89 14.47 -12.03 -13.17
N THR A 90 14.87 -11.50 -14.31
CA THR A 90 16.26 -11.45 -14.77
C THR A 90 16.62 -10.02 -15.17
N SER A 91 17.80 -9.55 -14.77
CA SER A 91 18.33 -8.23 -15.13
C SER A 91 17.39 -7.04 -14.87
N ALA A 92 16.56 -7.13 -13.83
CA ALA A 92 15.61 -6.08 -13.46
C ALA A 92 16.32 -4.87 -12.83
N VAL A 93 15.83 -3.68 -13.12
CA VAL A 93 16.32 -2.41 -12.54
C VAL A 93 15.11 -1.58 -12.10
N LEU A 94 15.10 -1.15 -10.84
CA LEU A 94 14.22 -0.09 -10.35
C LEU A 94 14.98 1.24 -10.40
N SER A 95 14.42 2.24 -11.05
CA SER A 95 14.92 3.61 -11.04
C SER A 95 13.82 4.52 -10.51
N SER A 96 14.13 5.29 -9.45
CA SER A 96 13.17 6.17 -8.80
C SER A 96 13.85 7.43 -8.27
N ASN A 97 13.07 8.51 -8.21
CA ASN A 97 13.36 9.66 -7.37
C ASN A 97 12.27 9.70 -6.30
N TYR A 98 12.67 9.88 -5.05
CA TYR A 98 11.76 9.78 -3.91
C TYR A 98 12.08 10.85 -2.88
N TYR A 99 11.04 11.49 -2.38
CA TYR A 99 11.10 12.37 -1.22
C TYR A 99 9.83 12.18 -0.39
N ALA A 100 9.96 12.40 0.91
CA ALA A 100 8.84 12.42 1.85
C ALA A 100 9.15 13.39 2.96
N VAL A 101 8.12 14.07 3.45
CA VAL A 101 8.20 14.96 4.60
C VAL A 101 7.30 14.39 5.68
N LEU A 102 7.88 14.09 6.83
CA LEU A 102 7.16 13.68 8.04
C LEU A 102 7.33 14.83 9.04
N SER A 103 6.24 15.51 9.37
CA SER A 103 6.21 16.68 10.25
C SER A 103 5.22 16.50 11.39
#